data_AF-A0A401RML9-F1
#
_entry.id   AF-A0A401RML9-F1
#
_cell.length_a   1.000
_cell.length_b   1.000
_cell.length_c   1.000
_cell.angle_alpha   90.00
_cell.angle_beta   90.00
_cell.angle_gamma   90.00
#
_symmetry.space_group_name_H-M   'P 1'
#
loop_
_entity.id
_entity.type
_entity.pdbx_description
1 polymer ?
#
loop_
_entity_poly.entity_id
_entity_poly.type
_entity_poly.pdbx_seq_one_letter_code
_entity_poly.pdbx_strand_id
1 'polypeptide(L)' 'MACGGVKLTREAEVERIKERVEEKEGIPPQQQRLIYSGKQMNDEKTAADYKIQGGSVLHLVLALRGGGR' A
#
# COMPACT_ATOMS: atom_id res chain seq x y z
N MET A 1 3.79 2.62 -17.55
CA MET A 1 3.39 2.41 -16.14
C MET A 1 4.33 1.39 -15.53
N ALA A 2 5.35 1.82 -14.79
CA ALA A 2 6.24 0.91 -14.12
C ALA A 2 5.55 0.39 -12.85
N CYS A 3 5.05 -0.86 -12.88
CA CYS A 3 4.71 -1.56 -11.65
C CYS A 3 6.01 -1.86 -10.90
N GLY A 4 6.48 -0.90 -10.11
CA GLY A 4 7.64 -1.06 -9.24
C GLY A 4 7.30 -2.03 -8.11
N GLY A 5 7.38 -3.34 -8.38
CA GLY A 5 7.08 -4.40 -7.42
C GLY A 5 7.75 -4.15 -6.06
N VAL A 6 6.94 -3.92 -5.04
CA VAL A 6 7.38 -3.90 -3.64
C VAL A 6 7.45 -5.35 -3.20
N LYS A 7 8.65 -5.85 -2.84
CA LYS A 7 8.82 -7.24 -2.37
C LYS A 7 8.18 -7.40 -0.99
N LEU A 8 6.92 -7.80 -0.93
CA LEU A 8 6.18 -8.00 0.32
C LEU A 8 6.55 -9.35 0.92
N THR A 9 7.02 -9.36 2.17
CA THR A 9 7.11 -10.59 2.96
C THR A 9 5.74 -10.85 3.58
N ARG A 10 5.35 -12.12 3.70
CA ARG A 10 4.05 -12.56 4.26
C ARG A 10 3.79 -12.06 5.69
N GLU A 11 4.85 -11.81 6.43
CA GLU A 11 4.86 -11.24 7.78
C GLU A 11 4.98 -9.71 7.81
N ALA A 12 5.09 -9.05 6.65
CA ALA A 12 5.15 -7.60 6.61
C ALA A 12 3.82 -6.97 7.06
N GLU A 13 3.96 -5.96 7.91
CA GLU A 13 2.87 -5.08 8.29
C GLU A 13 2.50 -4.15 7.14
N VAL A 14 1.22 -3.78 7.09
CA VAL A 14 0.69 -2.85 6.08
C VAL A 14 1.39 -1.48 6.17
N GLU A 15 1.77 -1.07 7.37
CA GLU A 15 2.57 0.13 7.62
C GLU A 15 3.88 0.13 6.80
N ARG A 16 4.64 -0.97 6.85
CA ARG A 16 5.90 -1.14 6.10
C ARG A 16 5.72 -1.07 4.58
N ILE A 17 4.52 -1.42 4.08
CA ILE A 17 4.17 -1.27 2.67
C ILE A 17 4.03 0.22 2.33
N LYS A 18 3.30 0.96 3.16
CA LYS A 18 3.08 2.40 2.97
C LYS A 18 4.38 3.19 3.05
N GLU A 19 5.29 2.82 3.96
CA GLU A 19 6.63 3.43 4.04
C GLU A 19 7.41 3.23 2.73
N ARG A 20 7.43 2.02 2.18
CA ARG A 20 8.14 1.76 0.91
C ARG A 20 7.50 2.45 -0.28
N VAL A 21 6.18 2.64 -0.24
CA VAL A 21 5.46 3.42 -1.24
C VAL A 21 5.77 4.91 -1.08
N GLU A 22 5.87 5.42 0.15
CA GLU A 22 6.31 6.79 0.41
C GLU A 22 7.73 7.02 -0.11
N GLU A 23 8.67 6.11 0.16
CA GLU A 23 10.05 6.23 -0.32
C GLU A 23 10.16 6.22 -1.85
N LYS A 24 9.29 5.44 -2.53
CA LYS A 24 9.31 5.33 -4.00
C LYS A 24 8.56 6.44 -4.71
N GLU A 25 7.36 6.79 -4.24
CA GLU A 25 6.46 7.73 -4.91
C GLU A 25 6.50 9.13 -4.28
N GLY A 26 7.05 9.28 -3.07
CA GLY A 26 7.10 10.54 -2.31
C GLY A 26 5.78 10.94 -1.67
N ILE A 27 4.87 9.98 -1.48
CA ILE A 27 3.49 10.25 -1.07
C ILE A 27 3.30 9.87 0.40
N PRO A 28 2.79 10.74 1.26
CA PRO A 28 2.64 10.43 2.68
C PRO A 28 1.62 9.30 2.91
N PRO A 29 1.83 8.41 3.90
CA PRO A 29 0.97 7.24 4.19
C PRO A 29 -0.47 7.62 4.52
N GLN A 30 -0.69 8.83 5.02
CA GLN A 30 -2.03 9.38 5.28
C GLN A 30 -2.83 9.66 4.00
N GLN A 31 -2.16 9.86 2.87
CA GLN A 31 -2.79 10.04 1.56
C GLN A 31 -2.86 8.74 0.75
N GLN A 32 -2.15 7.70 1.18
CA GLN A 32 -2.13 6.40 0.54
C GLN A 32 -3.29 5.51 1.01
N ARG A 33 -4.11 5.05 0.08
CA ARG A 33 -5.16 4.06 0.33
C ARG A 33 -4.81 2.76 -0.37
N LEU A 34 -4.39 1.77 0.41
CA LEU A 34 -4.11 0.42 -0.09
C LEU A 34 -5.41 -0.37 -0.16
N ILE A 35 -5.73 -0.86 -1.35
CA ILE A 35 -6.91 -1.67 -1.62
C ILE A 35 -6.44 -3.03 -2.12
N TYR A 36 -6.88 -4.08 -1.44
CA TYR A 36 -6.61 -5.45 -1.81
C TYR A 36 -7.91 -6.25 -1.89
N SER A 37 -8.11 -6.95 -3.00
CA SER A 37 -9.32 -7.78 -3.21
C SER A 37 -10.63 -7.00 -3.00
N GLY A 38 -10.65 -5.70 -3.34
CA GLY A 38 -11.80 -4.81 -3.12
C GLY A 38 -12.00 -4.32 -1.68
N LYS A 39 -11.10 -4.67 -0.75
CA LYS A 39 -11.13 -4.24 0.65
C LYS A 39 -9.96 -3.31 0.98
N GLN A 40 -10.23 -2.23 1.68
CA GLN A 40 -9.17 -1.36 2.19
C GLN A 40 -8.38 -2.11 3.26
N MET A 41 -7.06 -2.06 3.16
CA MET A 41 -6.17 -2.63 4.16
C MET A 41 -6.00 -1.66 5.32
N ASN A 42 -6.28 -2.14 6.53
CA ASN A 42 -5.94 -1.45 7.77
C ASN A 42 -4.50 -1.75 8.19
N ASP A 43 -3.84 -0.74 8.74
CA ASP A 43 -2.50 -0.80 9.32
C ASP A 43 -2.41 -1.79 10.49
N GLU A 44 -3.50 -1.93 11.23
CA GLU A 44 -3.64 -2.86 12.37
C GLU A 44 -3.65 -4.35 11.97
N LYS A 45 -3.60 -4.66 10.68
CA LYS A 45 -3.65 -6.02 10.14
C LYS A 45 -2.41 -6.32 9.31
N THR A 46 -1.92 -7.55 9.41
CA THR A 46 -0.75 -8.01 8.64
C THR A 46 -1.14 -8.42 7.22
N ALA A 47 -0.19 -8.38 6.29
CA ALA A 47 -0.39 -8.86 4.92
C ALA A 47 -0.83 -10.35 4.88
N ALA A 48 -0.41 -11.14 5.87
CA ALA A 48 -0.87 -12.52 6.08
C ALA A 48 -2.39 -12.65 6.31
N ASP A 49 -2.99 -11.75 7.10
CA ASP A 49 -4.43 -11.77 7.40
C ASP A 49 -5.27 -11.59 6.11
N TYR A 50 -4.76 -10.78 5.20
CA TYR A 50 -5.35 -10.56 3.88
C TYR A 50 -5.00 -11.66 2.86
N LYS A 51 -4.25 -12.69 3.24
CA LYS A 51 -3.76 -13.74 2.32
C LYS A 51 -3.01 -13.16 1.12
N ILE A 52 -2.22 -12.12 1.33
CA ILE A 52 -1.34 -11.58 0.30
C ILE A 52 -0.25 -12.62 0.02
N GLN A 53 -0.16 -13.06 -1.22
CA GLN A 53 0.90 -13.94 -1.69
C GLN A 53 1.92 -13.15 -2.50
N GLY A 54 3.15 -13.65 -2.63
CA GLY A 54 4.15 -13.05 -3.50
C GLY A 54 3.66 -13.05 -4.95
N GLY A 55 3.27 -11.89 -5.47
CA GLY A 55 2.63 -11.73 -6.78
C GLY A 55 1.20 -11.16 -6.72
N SER A 56 0.63 -11.02 -5.53
CA SER A 56 -0.62 -10.28 -5.31
C SER A 56 -0.49 -8.83 -5.77
N VAL A 57 -1.49 -8.34 -6.52
CA VAL A 57 -1.56 -6.95 -6.96
C VAL A 57 -2.32 -6.14 -5.91
N LEU A 58 -1.67 -5.09 -5.42
CA LEU A 58 -2.29 -4.08 -4.56
C LEU A 58 -2.68 -2.88 -5.40
N HIS A 59 -3.91 -2.42 -5.24
CA HIS A 59 -4.36 -1.17 -5.83
C HIS A 59 -4.07 -0.04 -4.85
N LEU A 60 -3.08 0.79 -5.19
CA LEU A 60 -2.83 2.04 -4.49
C LEU A 60 -3.74 3.12 -5.06
N VAL A 61 -4.56 3.74 -4.21
CA VAL A 61 -5.38 4.91 -4.55
C VAL A 61 -4.89 6.10 -3.74
N LEU A 62 -4.72 7.23 -4.42
CA LEU A 62 -4.32 8.48 -3.80
C LEU A 62 -5.56 9.26 -3.38
N ALA A 63 -5.66 9.55 -2.08
CA ALA A 63 -6.57 10.57 -1.60
C ALA A 63 -5.96 11.94 -1.89
N LEU A 64 -6.03 12.36 -3.16
CA LEU A 64 -5.71 13.73 -3.55
C LEU A 64 -6.79 14.64 -2.96
N ARG A 65 -6.55 15.17 -1.75
CA ARG A 65 -7.23 16.39 -1.34
C ARG A 65 -6.64 17.49 -2.23
N GLY A 66 -7.33 17.78 -3.33
CA GLY A 66 -6.88 18.77 -4.29
C GLY A 66 -6.59 20.11 -3.62
N GLY A 67 -5.46 20.71 -3.99
CA GLY A 67 -5.19 22.12 -3.76
C GLY A 67 -4.11 22.42 -2.72
N GLY A 68 -2.86 22.07 -3.02
CA GLY A 68 -1.74 22.85 -2.53
C GLY A 68 -1.63 24.13 -3.35
N ARG A 69 -2.10 25.26 -2.80
CA ARG A 69 -1.52 26.60 -2.91
C ARG A 69 -1.82 27.36 -1.62
#